data_AF-A0A8K0LDW8-F1
#
_entry.id   AF-A0A8K0LDW8-F1
#
_cell.length_a   1.000
_cell.length_b   1.000
_cell.length_c   1.000
_cell.angle_alpha   90.00
_cell.angle_beta   90.00
_cell.angle_gamma   90.00
#
_symmetry.space_group_name_H-M   'P 1'
#
loop_
_entity.id
_entity.type
_entity.pdbx_description
1 polymer ?
#
loop_
_entity_poly.entity_id
_entity_poly.type
_entity_poly.pdbx_seq_one_letter_code
_entity_poly.pdbx_strand_id
1 'polypeptide(L)'
;MAEPLSRTILDVVGAREISPGVFESQSDPEEMGNARAIAYGGCALGVAAMAAHQHLPDGHRLYSMAGNYLGPALTDRKLLCRVQDIRNTRTFTTRLVTVSQEQNDGSERSSLVTLLDFQKIEPASLFTYSKPPSHKYKNAESYSDFPTRRDKALTEDKITPQMAALHAKSFGLMSRMFDSRPCDEGIVAQTMSGMIKDTPTTQDHLPLTDRTSADWWRCRTSLSTRADNASTLAFIMDGAVSFIPLTHQRMFLDDAGACSSLDFSMRIFTNELDLTKWHLREWKTISGAVGRTYSESQLWDENGVMVASMTQASIMRPKAVPKSKL
;
A
#
# COMPACT_ATOMS: atom_id res chain seq x y z
N MET A 1 -26.50 -1.19 -21.95
CA MET A 1 -25.84 -2.04 -20.94
C MET A 1 -25.54 -1.15 -19.76
N ALA A 2 -26.04 -1.46 -18.56
CA ALA A 2 -25.65 -0.71 -17.37
C ALA A 2 -24.13 -0.78 -17.24
N GLU A 3 -23.45 0.33 -16.97
CA GLU A 3 -22.04 0.28 -16.58
C GLU A 3 -21.92 -0.72 -15.43
N PRO A 4 -20.99 -1.69 -15.48
CA PRO A 4 -20.79 -2.58 -14.35
C PRO A 4 -20.48 -1.71 -13.14
N LEU A 5 -21.22 -1.90 -12.04
CA LEU A 5 -20.96 -1.26 -10.76
C LEU A 5 -19.46 -1.38 -10.48
N SER A 6 -18.76 -0.26 -10.41
CA SER A 6 -17.32 -0.25 -10.18
C SER A 6 -17.03 -0.96 -8.86
N ARG A 7 -16.16 -1.97 -8.88
CA ARG A 7 -15.70 -2.67 -7.67
C ARG A 7 -15.22 -1.66 -6.62
N THR A 8 -15.58 -1.91 -5.38
CA THR A 8 -15.18 -1.16 -4.20
C THR A 8 -13.97 -1.80 -3.53
N ILE A 9 -13.39 -1.13 -2.52
CA ILE A 9 -12.27 -1.70 -1.78
C ILE A 9 -12.66 -3.00 -1.07
N LEU A 10 -13.92 -3.12 -0.61
CA LEU A 10 -14.43 -4.30 0.07
C LEU A 10 -14.49 -5.52 -0.86
N ASP A 11 -14.74 -5.31 -2.15
CA ASP A 11 -14.69 -6.39 -3.14
C ASP A 11 -13.26 -6.91 -3.34
N VAL A 12 -12.26 -6.04 -3.18
CA VAL A 12 -10.83 -6.36 -3.37
C VAL A 12 -10.22 -7.03 -2.14
N VAL A 13 -10.53 -6.54 -0.94
CA VAL A 13 -9.94 -7.05 0.31
C VAL A 13 -10.82 -8.07 1.04
N GLY A 14 -12.08 -8.22 0.61
CA GLY A 14 -13.03 -9.13 1.20
C GLY A 14 -12.61 -10.59 1.06
N ALA A 15 -12.93 -11.40 2.07
CA ALA A 15 -12.69 -12.83 2.09
C ALA A 15 -13.91 -13.57 2.66
N ARG A 16 -14.14 -14.80 2.20
CA ARG A 16 -15.19 -15.70 2.70
C ARG A 16 -14.57 -16.99 3.22
N GLU A 17 -15.07 -17.50 4.34
CA GLU A 17 -14.63 -18.81 4.84
C GLU A 17 -15.19 -19.93 3.96
N ILE A 18 -14.33 -20.84 3.51
CA ILE A 18 -14.72 -21.99 2.68
C ILE A 18 -14.59 -23.32 3.44
N SER A 19 -13.77 -23.35 4.49
CA SER A 19 -13.66 -24.43 5.47
C SER A 19 -12.99 -23.86 6.73
N PRO A 20 -13.07 -24.54 7.90
CA PRO A 20 -12.51 -24.00 9.14
C PRO A 20 -11.06 -23.50 9.00
N GLY A 21 -10.86 -22.19 9.17
CA GLY A 21 -9.53 -21.55 9.08
C GLY A 21 -9.00 -21.35 7.65
N VAL A 22 -9.81 -21.58 6.62
CA VAL A 22 -9.45 -21.36 5.21
C VAL A 22 -10.44 -20.40 4.58
N PHE A 23 -9.90 -19.32 4.02
CA PHE A 23 -10.67 -18.24 3.42
C PHE A 23 -10.28 -18.05 1.95
N GLU A 24 -11.24 -17.66 1.13
CA GLU A 24 -11.03 -17.31 -0.28
C GLU A 24 -11.37 -15.85 -0.49
N SER A 25 -10.57 -15.12 -1.28
CA SER A 25 -10.88 -13.73 -1.64
C SER A 25 -12.22 -13.63 -2.37
N GLN A 26 -12.95 -12.53 -2.20
CA GLN A 26 -14.22 -12.32 -2.90
C GLN A 26 -14.00 -12.08 -4.40
N SER A 27 -12.99 -11.28 -4.74
CA SER A 27 -12.59 -10.97 -6.11
C SER A 27 -11.22 -11.52 -6.45
N ASP A 28 -10.93 -11.62 -7.75
CA ASP A 28 -9.56 -11.82 -8.20
C ASP A 28 -8.79 -10.51 -7.92
N PRO A 29 -7.53 -10.58 -7.48
CA PRO A 29 -6.78 -9.39 -7.11
C PRO A 29 -6.46 -8.54 -8.35
N GLU A 30 -6.36 -7.23 -8.16
CA GLU A 30 -6.14 -6.27 -9.25
C GLU A 30 -4.67 -5.86 -9.39
N GLU A 31 -4.25 -5.44 -10.58
CA GLU A 31 -2.89 -4.94 -10.84
C GLU A 31 -2.72 -3.47 -10.43
N MET A 32 -1.49 -3.10 -10.03
CA MET A 32 -1.07 -1.70 -9.86
C MET A 32 0.43 -1.59 -10.12
N GLY A 33 0.84 -0.58 -10.89
CA GLY A 33 2.25 -0.28 -11.12
C GLY A 33 3.06 -1.42 -11.74
N ASN A 34 2.42 -2.32 -12.50
CA ASN A 34 3.08 -3.44 -13.16
C ASN A 34 2.59 -3.56 -14.61
N ALA A 35 3.51 -3.86 -15.53
CA ALA A 35 3.17 -4.11 -16.93
C ALA A 35 2.74 -5.58 -17.17
N ARG A 36 3.08 -6.49 -16.25
CA ARG A 36 2.67 -7.89 -16.26
C ARG A 36 1.37 -8.04 -15.47
N ALA A 37 0.61 -9.10 -15.76
CA ALA A 37 -0.60 -9.50 -15.03
C ALA A 37 -0.26 -10.05 -13.62
N ILE A 38 0.37 -9.21 -12.80
CA ILE A 38 0.77 -9.48 -11.44
C ILE A 38 -0.05 -8.55 -10.54
N ALA A 39 -0.69 -9.14 -9.56
CA ALA A 39 -1.48 -8.44 -8.58
C ALA A 39 -0.64 -7.47 -7.77
N TYR A 40 -1.27 -6.36 -7.38
CA TYR A 40 -0.74 -5.45 -6.37
C TYR A 40 -0.62 -6.18 -5.01
N GLY A 41 0.53 -6.03 -4.34
CA GLY A 41 0.83 -6.69 -3.08
C GLY A 41 -0.19 -6.40 -1.97
N GLY A 42 -0.70 -5.16 -1.92
CA GLY A 42 -1.73 -4.74 -0.98
C GLY A 42 -3.04 -5.53 -1.10
N CYS A 43 -3.36 -6.15 -2.25
CA CYS A 43 -4.49 -7.09 -2.34
C CYS A 43 -4.28 -8.29 -1.41
N ALA A 44 -3.10 -8.91 -1.45
CA ALA A 44 -2.78 -10.04 -0.58
C ALA A 44 -2.71 -9.63 0.90
N LEU A 45 -2.17 -8.45 1.21
CA LEU A 45 -2.15 -7.95 2.58
C LEU A 45 -3.56 -7.69 3.11
N GLY A 46 -4.41 -7.04 2.31
CA GLY A 46 -5.80 -6.75 2.68
C GLY A 46 -6.61 -8.01 2.93
N VAL A 47 -6.55 -9.00 2.03
CA VAL A 47 -7.28 -10.28 2.19
C VAL A 47 -6.74 -11.06 3.39
N ALA A 48 -5.42 -11.08 3.62
CA ALA A 48 -4.83 -11.73 4.79
C ALA A 48 -5.28 -11.08 6.10
N ALA A 49 -5.32 -9.75 6.15
CA ALA A 49 -5.82 -9.00 7.30
C ALA A 49 -7.32 -9.27 7.51
N MET A 50 -8.13 -9.29 6.46
CA MET A 50 -9.55 -9.64 6.54
C MET A 50 -9.76 -11.05 7.11
N ALA A 51 -9.05 -12.05 6.58
CA ALA A 51 -9.13 -13.43 7.03
C ALA A 51 -8.69 -13.59 8.50
N ALA A 52 -7.61 -12.92 8.91
CA ALA A 52 -7.13 -12.95 10.29
C ALA A 52 -8.09 -12.28 11.30
N HIS A 53 -8.99 -11.43 10.83
CA HIS A 53 -10.01 -10.80 11.69
C HIS A 53 -11.22 -11.68 11.97
N GLN A 54 -11.41 -12.75 11.18
CA GLN A 54 -12.52 -13.66 11.37
C GLN A 54 -12.32 -14.46 12.65
N HIS A 55 -13.41 -14.63 13.42
CA HIS A 55 -13.41 -15.35 14.71
C HIS A 55 -12.46 -14.76 15.77
N LEU A 56 -12.15 -13.47 15.70
CA LEU A 56 -11.37 -12.79 16.74
C LEU A 56 -12.18 -12.58 18.04
N PRO A 57 -11.54 -12.72 19.22
CA PRO A 57 -12.19 -12.36 20.47
C PRO A 57 -12.57 -10.86 20.55
N ASP A 58 -13.67 -10.58 21.23
CA ASP A 58 -14.14 -9.21 21.42
C ASP A 58 -13.08 -8.30 22.05
N GLY A 59 -12.99 -7.09 21.49
CA GLY A 59 -12.05 -6.07 21.95
C GLY A 59 -10.61 -6.22 21.47
N HIS A 60 -10.19 -7.34 20.87
CA HIS A 60 -8.83 -7.52 20.33
C HIS A 60 -8.63 -6.71 19.05
N ARG A 61 -7.69 -5.76 19.04
CA ARG A 61 -7.36 -4.81 17.96
C ARG A 61 -6.04 -5.18 17.33
N LEU A 62 -5.97 -5.17 15.99
CA LEU A 62 -4.72 -5.37 15.26
C LEU A 62 -3.76 -4.23 15.63
N TYR A 63 -2.55 -4.56 16.09
CA TYR A 63 -1.51 -3.56 16.36
C TYR A 63 -0.24 -3.81 15.54
N SER A 64 -0.07 -5.02 14.99
CA SER A 64 1.11 -5.40 14.23
C SER A 64 0.76 -6.42 13.15
N MET A 65 1.31 -6.23 11.95
CA MET A 65 1.27 -7.18 10.85
C MET A 65 2.64 -7.16 10.15
N ALA A 66 3.31 -8.30 10.06
CA ALA A 66 4.63 -8.39 9.43
C ALA A 66 4.83 -9.72 8.72
N GLY A 67 5.50 -9.69 7.56
CA GLY A 67 5.61 -10.86 6.71
C GLY A 67 6.51 -10.70 5.49
N ASN A 68 6.53 -11.75 4.67
CA ASN A 68 7.34 -11.85 3.46
C ASN A 68 6.47 -12.16 2.24
N TYR A 69 6.74 -11.46 1.15
CA TYR A 69 6.24 -11.83 -0.17
C TYR A 69 7.10 -12.98 -0.71
N LEU A 70 6.45 -14.10 -1.05
CA LEU A 70 7.10 -15.35 -1.45
C LEU A 70 7.11 -15.54 -2.98
N GLY A 71 6.20 -14.87 -3.68
CA GLY A 71 6.09 -14.92 -5.13
C GLY A 71 4.94 -14.07 -5.66
N PRO A 72 4.88 -13.84 -6.97
CA PRO A 72 3.81 -13.03 -7.57
C PRO A 72 2.46 -13.74 -7.41
N ALA A 73 1.42 -12.96 -7.12
CA ALA A 73 0.04 -13.40 -7.30
C ALA A 73 -0.44 -12.97 -8.70
N LEU A 74 -1.23 -13.83 -9.35
CA LEU A 74 -1.85 -13.58 -10.65
C LEU A 74 -3.23 -12.93 -10.47
N THR A 75 -3.63 -12.13 -11.44
CA THR A 75 -4.88 -11.35 -11.42
C THR A 75 -6.10 -12.08 -11.97
N ASP A 76 -5.94 -13.33 -12.40
CA ASP A 76 -6.95 -14.16 -13.08
C ASP A 76 -7.55 -15.26 -12.18
N ARG A 77 -7.19 -15.26 -10.89
CA ARG A 77 -7.61 -16.29 -9.93
C ARG A 77 -7.63 -15.75 -8.50
N LYS A 78 -8.47 -16.36 -7.66
CA LYS A 78 -8.64 -15.99 -6.25
C LYS A 78 -7.37 -16.21 -5.42
N LEU A 79 -7.31 -15.53 -4.29
CA LEU A 79 -6.34 -15.78 -3.23
C LEU A 79 -6.96 -16.71 -2.19
N LEU A 80 -6.19 -17.70 -1.74
CA LEU A 80 -6.54 -18.58 -0.63
C LEU A 80 -5.72 -18.19 0.60
N CYS A 81 -6.37 -17.96 1.73
CA CYS A 81 -5.75 -17.62 3.01
C CYS A 81 -5.97 -18.74 4.01
N ARG A 82 -4.89 -19.36 4.48
CA ARG A 82 -4.92 -20.28 5.62
C ARG A 82 -4.52 -19.56 6.88
N VAL A 83 -5.42 -19.52 7.85
CA VAL A 83 -5.24 -18.86 9.14
C VAL A 83 -4.94 -19.91 10.20
N GLN A 84 -3.79 -19.80 10.84
CA GLN A 84 -3.39 -20.63 11.97
C GLN A 84 -3.38 -19.79 13.25
N ASP A 85 -4.01 -20.32 14.29
CA ASP A 85 -3.88 -19.82 15.66
C ASP A 85 -2.51 -20.15 16.24
N ILE A 86 -1.72 -19.13 16.55
CA ILE A 86 -0.41 -19.28 17.21
C ILE A 86 -0.55 -19.06 18.71
N ARG A 87 -1.33 -18.06 19.10
CA ARG A 87 -1.54 -17.68 20.51
C ARG A 87 -2.95 -17.14 20.68
N ASN A 88 -3.66 -17.63 21.70
CA ASN A 88 -4.93 -17.08 22.16
C ASN A 88 -4.92 -16.96 23.68
N THR A 89 -4.86 -15.75 24.18
CA THR A 89 -4.90 -15.43 25.61
C THR A 89 -5.97 -14.38 25.88
N ARG A 90 -6.20 -14.06 27.16
CA ARG A 90 -7.12 -12.99 27.55
C ARG A 90 -6.76 -11.62 26.93
N THR A 91 -5.47 -11.34 26.76
CA THR A 91 -4.96 -10.02 26.35
C THR A 91 -4.46 -10.01 24.91
N PHE A 92 -3.83 -11.08 24.45
CA PHE A 92 -3.19 -11.13 23.14
C PHE A 92 -3.67 -12.31 22.29
N THR A 93 -3.84 -12.04 21.00
CA THR A 93 -4.08 -13.04 19.95
C THR A 93 -2.98 -12.91 18.89
N THR A 94 -2.46 -14.03 18.39
CA THR A 94 -1.49 -14.06 17.30
C THR A 94 -1.95 -15.06 16.25
N ARG A 95 -2.05 -14.62 15.00
CA ARG A 95 -2.45 -15.42 13.84
C ARG A 95 -1.30 -15.48 12.84
N LEU A 96 -1.02 -16.66 12.30
CA LEU A 96 -0.19 -16.82 11.11
C LEU A 96 -1.11 -16.99 9.91
N VAL A 97 -0.92 -16.19 8.87
CA VAL A 97 -1.66 -16.31 7.62
C VAL A 97 -0.71 -16.64 6.48
N THR A 98 -0.99 -17.73 5.78
CA THR A 98 -0.34 -18.05 4.50
C THR A 98 -1.33 -17.77 3.38
N VAL A 99 -0.95 -16.91 2.44
CA VAL A 99 -1.72 -16.64 1.23
C VAL A 99 -1.12 -17.42 0.06
N SER A 100 -1.97 -18.05 -0.73
CA SER A 100 -1.56 -18.87 -1.86
C SER A 100 -2.56 -18.79 -3.02
N GLN A 101 -2.18 -19.36 -4.16
CA GLN A 101 -3.04 -19.53 -5.33
C GLN A 101 -2.81 -20.89 -5.96
N GLU A 102 -3.89 -21.48 -6.46
CA GLU A 102 -3.82 -22.64 -7.37
C GLU A 102 -3.15 -22.24 -8.69
N GLN A 103 -2.22 -23.06 -9.15
CA GLN A 103 -1.49 -22.89 -10.41
C GLN A 103 -2.17 -23.72 -11.51
N ASN A 104 -1.79 -23.50 -12.78
CA ASN A 104 -2.42 -24.18 -13.92
C ASN A 104 -2.23 -25.71 -13.92
N ASP A 105 -1.23 -26.22 -13.19
CA ASP A 105 -0.96 -27.64 -13.01
C ASP A 105 -1.70 -28.25 -11.80
N GLY A 106 -2.59 -27.49 -11.16
CA GLY A 106 -3.31 -27.87 -9.95
C GLY A 106 -2.48 -27.82 -8.67
N SER A 107 -1.19 -27.45 -8.74
CA SER A 107 -0.39 -27.22 -7.54
C SER A 107 -0.80 -25.93 -6.86
N GLU A 108 -0.56 -25.82 -5.55
CA GLU A 108 -0.80 -24.59 -4.81
C GLU A 108 0.54 -23.93 -4.46
N ARG A 109 0.66 -22.62 -4.74
CA ARG A 109 1.87 -21.85 -4.45
C ARG A 109 1.57 -20.69 -3.52
N SER A 110 2.31 -20.60 -2.42
CA SER A 110 2.26 -19.45 -1.51
C SER A 110 2.84 -18.20 -2.16
N SER A 111 2.15 -17.08 -1.99
CA SER A 111 2.56 -15.74 -2.45
C SER A 111 2.90 -14.81 -1.28
N LEU A 112 2.37 -15.08 -0.09
CA LEU A 112 2.61 -14.29 1.13
C LEU A 112 2.58 -15.20 2.36
N VAL A 113 3.43 -14.89 3.35
CA VAL A 113 3.29 -15.38 4.72
C VAL A 113 3.40 -14.21 5.67
N THR A 114 2.50 -14.11 6.64
CA THR A 114 2.44 -12.96 7.57
C THR A 114 1.93 -13.35 8.94
N LEU A 115 2.53 -12.78 9.98
CA LEU A 115 2.02 -12.81 11.33
C LEU A 115 1.20 -11.55 11.60
N LEU A 116 0.07 -11.72 12.28
CA LEU A 116 -0.78 -10.64 12.76
C LEU A 116 -0.94 -10.78 14.27
N ASP A 117 -0.64 -9.71 14.99
CA ASP A 117 -0.81 -9.64 16.43
C ASP A 117 -1.91 -8.64 16.81
N PHE A 118 -2.73 -9.09 17.75
CA PHE A 118 -3.84 -8.35 18.27
C PHE A 118 -3.71 -8.21 19.79
N GLN A 119 -4.19 -7.08 20.31
CA GLN A 119 -4.23 -6.80 21.74
C GLN A 119 -5.65 -6.36 22.11
N LYS A 120 -6.17 -6.88 23.22
CA LYS A 120 -7.41 -6.38 23.82
C LYS A 120 -7.23 -4.89 24.17
N ILE A 121 -8.23 -4.05 23.86
CA ILE A 121 -8.20 -2.65 24.28
C ILE A 121 -7.87 -2.55 25.79
N GLU A 122 -6.85 -1.75 26.08
CA GLU A 122 -6.52 -1.36 27.45
C GLU A 122 -7.45 -0.21 27.90
N PRO A 123 -7.92 -0.22 29.17
CA PRO A 123 -8.85 0.79 29.67
C PRO A 123 -8.22 2.18 29.85
N ALA A 124 -6.89 2.27 29.88
CA ALA A 124 -6.14 3.51 30.03
C ALA A 124 -4.76 3.41 29.36
N SER A 125 -4.20 4.55 28.95
CA SER A 125 -2.82 4.65 28.47
C SER A 125 -1.97 5.40 29.49
N LEU A 126 -0.78 4.87 29.79
CA LEU A 126 0.19 5.58 30.64
C LEU A 126 0.87 6.74 29.88
N PHE A 127 1.10 6.56 28.57
CA PHE A 127 1.70 7.56 27.70
C PHE A 127 0.90 7.67 26.40
N THR A 128 0.73 8.89 25.91
CA THR A 128 0.11 9.18 24.61
C THR A 128 0.95 10.24 23.91
N TYR A 129 1.69 9.83 22.88
CA TYR A 129 2.49 10.74 22.05
C TYR A 129 2.70 10.15 20.65
N SER A 130 2.99 11.01 19.68
CA SER A 130 3.52 10.62 18.38
C SER A 130 4.39 11.73 17.81
N LYS A 131 5.29 11.40 16.89
CA LYS A 131 6.05 12.41 16.15
C LYS A 131 5.18 13.05 15.06
N PRO A 132 5.35 14.34 14.72
CA PRO A 132 4.71 14.92 13.55
C PRO A 132 5.33 14.37 12.24
N PRO A 133 4.70 14.64 11.08
CA PRO A 133 5.31 14.41 9.76
C PRO A 133 6.62 15.21 9.60
N SER A 134 7.48 14.79 8.66
CA SER A 134 8.78 15.45 8.45
C SER A 134 8.64 16.85 7.86
N HIS A 135 7.56 17.13 7.14
CA HIS A 135 7.23 18.44 6.61
C HIS A 135 5.86 18.93 7.10
N LYS A 136 5.68 20.25 7.07
CA LYS A 136 4.37 20.86 7.25
C LYS A 136 3.63 20.86 5.92
N TYR A 137 2.58 20.06 5.83
CA TYR A 137 1.67 20.03 4.69
C TYR A 137 0.43 20.88 4.98
N LYS A 138 -0.14 21.49 3.94
CA LYS A 138 -1.48 22.11 3.96
C LYS A 138 -2.57 21.05 4.17
N ASN A 139 -3.80 21.49 4.39
CA ASN A 139 -4.97 20.60 4.49
C ASN A 139 -5.29 19.89 3.16
N ALA A 140 -6.06 18.81 3.23
CA ALA A 140 -6.43 17.99 2.08
C ALA A 140 -7.18 18.80 0.99
N GLU A 141 -7.99 19.78 1.40
CA GLU A 141 -8.80 20.63 0.52
C GLU A 141 -7.97 21.60 -0.33
N SER A 142 -6.72 21.86 0.06
CA SER A 142 -5.82 22.73 -0.70
C SER A 142 -5.21 22.06 -1.94
N TYR A 143 -5.33 20.73 -2.06
CA TYR A 143 -4.68 19.97 -3.13
C TYR A 143 -5.69 19.38 -4.12
N SER A 144 -5.28 19.29 -5.38
CA SER A 144 -6.01 18.57 -6.41
C SER A 144 -5.65 17.09 -6.44
N ASP A 145 -6.60 16.26 -6.86
CA ASP A 145 -6.39 14.84 -7.08
C ASP A 145 -5.49 14.56 -8.30
N PHE A 146 -5.03 13.31 -8.43
CA PHE A 146 -4.19 12.91 -9.55
C PHE A 146 -4.85 13.06 -10.94
N PRO A 147 -6.14 12.70 -11.14
CA PRO A 147 -6.83 12.94 -12.40
C PRO A 147 -6.77 14.42 -12.84
N THR A 148 -7.15 15.35 -11.95
CA THR A 148 -7.13 16.79 -12.24
C THR A 148 -5.72 17.27 -12.56
N ARG A 149 -4.71 16.83 -11.78
CA ARG A 149 -3.30 17.18 -12.01
C ARG A 149 -2.80 16.67 -13.36
N ARG A 150 -3.19 15.46 -13.74
CA ARG A 150 -2.80 14.85 -15.02
C ARG A 150 -3.39 15.61 -16.19
N ASP A 151 -4.68 15.96 -16.12
CA ASP A 151 -5.37 16.70 -17.19
C ASP A 151 -4.77 18.11 -17.35
N LYS A 152 -4.44 18.77 -16.23
CA LYS A 152 -3.70 20.03 -16.24
C LYS A 152 -2.32 19.88 -16.90
N ALA A 153 -1.54 18.88 -16.50
CA ALA A 153 -0.20 18.66 -17.06
C ALA A 153 -0.24 18.33 -18.56
N LEU A 154 -1.28 17.63 -19.02
CA LEU A 154 -1.51 17.35 -20.44
C LEU A 154 -1.85 18.64 -21.21
N THR A 155 -2.67 19.52 -20.62
CA THR A 155 -3.05 20.82 -21.22
C THR A 155 -1.88 21.80 -21.28
N GLU A 156 -0.93 21.70 -20.35
CA GLU A 156 0.29 22.50 -20.28
C GLU A 156 1.46 21.88 -21.07
N ASP A 157 1.22 20.85 -21.88
CA ASP A 157 2.25 20.11 -22.65
C ASP A 157 3.43 19.56 -21.82
N LYS A 158 3.22 19.36 -20.50
CA LYS A 158 4.24 18.81 -19.59
C LYS A 158 4.35 17.28 -19.67
N ILE A 159 3.29 16.62 -20.15
CA ILE A 159 3.25 15.19 -20.38
C ILE A 159 2.60 14.90 -21.72
N THR A 160 2.96 13.77 -22.32
CA THR A 160 2.31 13.29 -23.54
C THR A 160 1.00 12.55 -23.22
N PRO A 161 0.08 12.40 -24.20
CA PRO A 161 -1.10 11.54 -24.04
C PRO A 161 -0.75 10.11 -23.62
N GLN A 162 0.37 9.56 -24.13
CA GLN A 162 0.84 8.22 -23.79
C GLN A 162 1.29 8.14 -22.33
N MET A 163 2.02 9.15 -21.84
CA MET A 163 2.39 9.27 -20.42
C MET A 163 1.15 9.37 -19.53
N ALA A 164 0.18 10.21 -19.90
CA ALA A 164 -1.08 10.34 -19.18
C ALA A 164 -1.84 9.00 -19.07
N ALA A 165 -1.97 8.27 -20.19
CA ALA A 165 -2.61 6.96 -20.22
C ALA A 165 -1.86 5.92 -19.38
N LEU A 166 -0.52 5.90 -19.44
CA LEU A 166 0.31 5.02 -18.63
C LEU A 166 0.15 5.29 -17.13
N HIS A 167 0.16 6.56 -16.72
CA HIS A 167 -0.07 6.95 -15.32
C HIS A 167 -1.48 6.55 -14.86
N ALA A 168 -2.50 6.83 -15.69
CA ALA A 168 -3.89 6.46 -15.40
C ALA A 168 -4.06 4.96 -15.22
N LYS A 169 -3.43 4.15 -16.09
CA LYS A 169 -3.44 2.69 -15.96
C LYS A 169 -2.71 2.25 -14.70
N SER A 170 -1.50 2.78 -14.45
CA SER A 170 -0.63 2.34 -13.35
C SER A 170 -1.23 2.56 -11.97
N PHE A 171 -1.99 3.64 -11.79
CA PHE A 171 -2.53 4.05 -10.48
C PHE A 171 -4.05 4.17 -10.45
N GLY A 172 -4.74 3.70 -11.48
CA GLY A 172 -6.21 3.78 -11.59
C GLY A 172 -6.94 3.02 -10.49
N LEU A 173 -6.35 1.93 -9.98
CA LEU A 173 -6.86 1.20 -8.83
C LEU A 173 -6.97 2.11 -7.59
N MET A 174 -5.92 2.84 -7.25
CA MET A 174 -5.91 3.73 -6.08
C MET A 174 -6.92 4.86 -6.25
N SER A 175 -6.95 5.52 -7.41
CA SER A 175 -7.89 6.62 -7.68
C SER A 175 -9.37 6.19 -7.61
N ARG A 176 -9.66 4.93 -7.96
CA ARG A 176 -11.01 4.37 -7.89
C ARG A 176 -11.44 4.08 -6.46
N MET A 177 -10.53 3.60 -5.61
CA MET A 177 -10.84 3.20 -4.24
C MET A 177 -10.75 4.36 -3.24
N PHE A 178 -9.89 5.35 -3.51
CA PHE A 178 -9.57 6.43 -2.60
C PHE A 178 -9.70 7.81 -3.26
N ASP A 179 -10.14 8.80 -2.50
CA ASP A 179 -9.88 10.20 -2.81
C ASP A 179 -8.46 10.48 -2.32
N SER A 180 -7.49 10.52 -3.23
CA SER A 180 -6.06 10.73 -2.93
C SER A 180 -5.61 12.04 -3.57
N ARG A 181 -4.95 12.86 -2.75
CA ARG A 181 -4.54 14.22 -3.04
C ARG A 181 -3.07 14.37 -2.68
N PRO A 182 -2.15 14.19 -3.64
CA PRO A 182 -0.73 14.31 -3.39
C PRO A 182 -0.39 15.76 -2.99
N CYS A 183 0.47 15.92 -1.99
CA CYS A 183 0.87 17.23 -1.46
C CYS A 183 1.96 17.85 -2.34
N ASP A 184 1.79 19.12 -2.72
CA ASP A 184 2.71 19.82 -3.65
C ASP A 184 4.15 19.92 -3.14
N GLU A 185 4.33 19.89 -1.82
CA GLU A 185 5.63 19.90 -1.17
C GLU A 185 6.44 18.62 -1.46
N GLY A 186 5.76 17.51 -1.77
CA GLY A 186 6.35 16.19 -2.00
C GLY A 186 6.77 15.94 -3.45
N ILE A 187 7.79 15.09 -3.63
CA ILE A 187 8.35 14.80 -4.96
C ILE A 187 7.34 14.06 -5.87
N VAL A 188 6.53 13.15 -5.32
CA VAL A 188 5.46 12.47 -6.07
C VAL A 188 4.55 13.46 -6.80
N ALA A 189 4.15 14.54 -6.13
CA ALA A 189 3.27 15.56 -6.70
C ALA A 189 3.95 16.38 -7.80
N GLN A 190 5.21 16.76 -7.59
CA GLN A 190 5.99 17.62 -8.50
C GLN A 190 6.42 16.91 -9.79
N THR A 191 6.61 15.60 -9.71
CA THR A 191 7.19 14.78 -10.80
C THR A 191 6.18 13.83 -11.44
N MET A 192 4.93 13.84 -10.97
CA MET A 192 3.92 12.85 -11.35
C MET A 192 4.43 11.42 -11.15
N SER A 193 4.78 11.11 -9.90
CA SER A 193 5.34 9.81 -9.51
C SER A 193 6.64 9.44 -10.24
N GLY A 194 7.47 10.43 -10.59
CA GLY A 194 8.74 10.23 -11.29
C GLY A 194 8.63 10.16 -12.82
N MET A 195 7.44 10.37 -13.38
CA MET A 195 7.21 10.32 -14.83
C MET A 195 7.74 11.56 -15.57
N ILE A 196 7.68 12.73 -14.93
CA ILE A 196 8.23 13.98 -15.46
C ILE A 196 9.68 14.12 -14.96
N LYS A 197 10.64 13.83 -15.84
CA LYS A 197 12.06 13.68 -15.47
C LYS A 197 12.81 14.99 -15.37
N ASP A 198 12.46 15.95 -16.22
CA ASP A 198 13.23 17.18 -16.41
C ASP A 198 12.79 18.34 -15.50
N THR A 199 11.75 18.16 -14.70
CA THR A 199 11.28 19.17 -13.74
C THR A 199 12.17 19.18 -12.50
N PRO A 200 12.79 20.32 -12.13
CA PRO A 200 13.44 20.46 -10.84
C PRO A 200 12.44 20.33 -9.70
N THR A 201 12.86 19.73 -8.60
CA THR A 201 12.03 19.63 -7.39
C THR A 201 12.48 20.61 -6.33
N THR A 202 11.57 21.01 -5.45
CA THR A 202 11.90 21.85 -4.28
C THR A 202 12.85 21.14 -3.30
N GLN A 203 13.07 19.83 -3.47
CA GLN A 203 13.88 18.99 -2.59
C GLN A 203 15.17 18.49 -3.24
N ASP A 204 15.52 18.97 -4.46
CA ASP A 204 16.71 18.49 -5.18
C ASP A 204 18.03 18.75 -4.43
N HIS A 205 18.05 19.79 -3.58
CA HIS A 205 19.17 20.15 -2.72
C HIS A 205 19.35 19.23 -1.51
N LEU A 206 18.36 18.39 -1.20
CA LEU A 206 18.39 17.48 -0.06
C LEU A 206 19.04 16.13 -0.44
N PRO A 207 19.76 15.49 0.49
CA PRO A 207 20.13 14.09 0.40
C PRO A 207 18.90 13.21 0.13
N LEU A 208 19.07 12.10 -0.61
CA LEU A 208 17.95 11.23 -1.01
C LEU A 208 17.09 10.75 0.18
N THR A 209 17.71 10.49 1.33
CA THR A 209 17.04 10.02 2.55
C THR A 209 16.27 11.10 3.30
N ASP A 210 16.57 12.37 3.01
CA ASP A 210 15.87 13.52 3.58
C ASP A 210 14.71 13.98 2.70
N ARG A 211 14.64 13.48 1.46
CA ARG A 211 13.52 13.72 0.56
C ARG A 211 12.25 13.00 1.02
N THR A 212 11.11 13.65 0.84
CA THR A 212 9.78 13.12 1.16
C THR A 212 8.81 13.25 0.01
N SER A 213 7.80 12.40 0.06
CA SER A 213 6.54 12.61 -0.67
C SER A 213 5.39 12.38 0.30
N ALA A 214 4.25 13.02 0.06
CA ALA A 214 3.06 12.79 0.86
C ALA A 214 1.79 12.89 0.04
N ASP A 215 0.74 12.22 0.50
CA ASP A 215 -0.62 12.39 0.03
C ASP A 215 -1.62 12.42 1.18
N TRP A 216 -2.64 13.26 1.05
CA TRP A 216 -3.87 13.10 1.82
C TRP A 216 -4.74 12.06 1.13
N TRP A 217 -5.30 11.13 1.88
CA TRP A 217 -6.24 10.17 1.33
C TRP A 217 -7.38 9.84 2.28
N ARG A 218 -8.50 9.43 1.70
CA ARG A 218 -9.62 8.80 2.40
C ARG A 218 -10.29 7.76 1.52
N CYS A 219 -10.82 6.73 2.15
CA CYS A 219 -11.59 5.69 1.49
C CYS A 219 -12.90 6.26 0.95
N ARG A 220 -13.23 5.92 -0.30
CA ARG A 220 -14.53 6.29 -0.91
C ARG A 220 -15.67 5.40 -0.44
N THR A 221 -15.34 4.19 0.02
CA THR A 221 -16.31 3.20 0.50
C THR A 221 -16.45 3.30 2.00
N SER A 222 -17.69 3.28 2.51
CA SER A 222 -17.95 3.17 3.95
C SER A 222 -17.43 1.85 4.50
N LEU A 223 -16.73 1.90 5.63
CA LEU A 223 -16.12 0.74 6.27
C LEU A 223 -16.82 0.48 7.61
N SER A 224 -17.73 -0.49 7.62
CA SER A 224 -18.65 -0.70 8.74
C SER A 224 -18.03 -1.53 9.86
N THR A 225 -17.05 -2.38 9.53
CA THR A 225 -16.41 -3.27 10.50
C THR A 225 -14.96 -2.90 10.74
N ARG A 226 -14.40 -3.46 11.81
CA ARG A 226 -12.98 -3.31 12.12
C ARG A 226 -12.10 -4.13 11.18
N ALA A 227 -12.62 -5.25 10.69
CA ALA A 227 -11.97 -6.03 9.64
C ALA A 227 -11.89 -5.22 8.34
N ASP A 228 -12.96 -4.49 7.97
CA ASP A 228 -12.99 -3.62 6.80
C ASP A 228 -11.90 -2.52 6.90
N ASN A 229 -11.83 -1.85 8.05
CA ASN A 229 -10.82 -0.80 8.28
C ASN A 229 -9.39 -1.36 8.28
N ALA A 230 -9.13 -2.44 9.00
CA ALA A 230 -7.78 -3.02 9.08
C ALA A 230 -7.29 -3.62 7.75
N SER A 231 -8.17 -4.29 7.01
CA SER A 231 -7.87 -4.82 5.68
C SER A 231 -7.64 -3.72 4.65
N THR A 232 -8.44 -2.66 4.69
CA THR A 232 -8.25 -1.48 3.84
C THR A 232 -6.96 -0.75 4.20
N LEU A 233 -6.60 -0.64 5.49
CA LEU A 233 -5.32 -0.07 5.91
C LEU A 233 -4.14 -0.88 5.38
N ALA A 234 -4.18 -2.22 5.54
CA ALA A 234 -3.13 -3.11 5.05
C ALA A 234 -2.96 -2.98 3.52
N PHE A 235 -4.07 -2.84 2.78
CA PHE A 235 -4.05 -2.61 1.35
C PHE A 235 -3.36 -1.30 0.96
N ILE A 236 -3.75 -0.18 1.57
CA ILE A 236 -3.28 1.14 1.15
C ILE A 236 -1.84 1.41 1.61
N MET A 237 -1.42 0.90 2.77
CA MET A 237 -0.09 1.16 3.32
C MET A 237 1.05 0.49 2.52
N ASP A 238 0.78 -0.57 1.75
CA ASP A 238 1.76 -1.15 0.80
C ASP A 238 2.02 -0.24 -0.42
N GLY A 239 1.19 0.80 -0.60
CA GLY A 239 1.24 1.67 -1.76
C GLY A 239 2.54 2.46 -1.82
N ALA A 240 3.20 2.43 -2.99
CA ALA A 240 4.39 3.19 -3.33
C ALA A 240 5.69 2.91 -2.57
N VAL A 241 5.66 2.20 -1.43
CA VAL A 241 6.84 2.03 -0.56
C VAL A 241 8.03 1.40 -1.29
N SER A 242 7.78 0.43 -2.16
CA SER A 242 8.83 -0.26 -2.92
C SER A 242 9.52 0.64 -3.96
N PHE A 243 8.78 1.52 -4.61
CA PHE A 243 9.28 2.34 -5.71
C PHE A 243 9.54 3.80 -5.33
N ILE A 244 9.24 4.23 -4.10
CA ILE A 244 9.51 5.60 -3.66
C ILE A 244 10.97 6.07 -3.87
N PRO A 245 12.02 5.22 -3.76
CA PRO A 245 13.39 5.65 -4.05
C PRO A 245 13.62 6.02 -5.52
N LEU A 246 12.83 5.45 -6.45
CA LEU A 246 12.84 5.83 -7.87
C LEU A 246 12.20 7.21 -8.02
N THR A 247 11.00 7.39 -7.48
CA THR A 247 10.26 8.65 -7.58
C THR A 247 11.06 9.81 -6.99
N HIS A 248 11.70 9.62 -5.83
CA HIS A 248 12.54 10.64 -5.18
C HIS A 248 13.78 11.03 -5.99
N GLN A 249 14.10 10.28 -7.05
CA GLN A 249 15.15 10.56 -8.02
C GLN A 249 14.62 10.87 -9.42
N ARG A 250 13.31 11.17 -9.56
CA ARG A 250 12.64 11.46 -10.85
C ARG A 250 12.71 10.30 -11.84
N MET A 251 12.68 9.07 -11.31
CA MET A 251 12.59 7.84 -12.09
C MET A 251 11.20 7.23 -11.92
N PHE A 252 10.66 6.66 -13.00
CA PHE A 252 9.41 5.92 -12.97
C PHE A 252 9.66 4.40 -12.83
N LEU A 253 8.60 3.62 -12.62
CA LEU A 253 8.68 2.17 -12.43
C LEU A 253 9.41 1.43 -13.55
N ASP A 254 9.26 1.92 -14.79
CA ASP A 254 9.88 1.33 -15.97
C ASP A 254 11.36 1.68 -16.13
N ASP A 255 11.92 2.56 -15.32
CA ASP A 255 13.36 2.86 -15.29
C ASP A 255 14.16 1.76 -14.57
N ALA A 256 13.53 1.00 -13.67
CA ALA A 256 14.14 -0.15 -13.01
C ALA A 256 14.03 -1.42 -13.88
N GLY A 257 15.04 -2.29 -13.77
CA GLY A 257 14.98 -3.64 -14.35
C GLY A 257 14.14 -4.59 -13.49
N ALA A 258 14.13 -4.37 -12.17
CA ALA A 258 13.20 -5.04 -11.25
C ALA A 258 12.94 -4.13 -10.04
N CYS A 259 11.67 -3.98 -9.67
CA CYS A 259 11.21 -3.30 -8.47
C CYS A 259 10.07 -4.12 -7.87
N SER A 260 10.24 -4.65 -6.67
CA SER A 260 9.21 -5.48 -6.01
C SER A 260 9.49 -5.63 -4.52
N SER A 261 8.43 -5.66 -3.72
CA SER A 261 8.45 -5.88 -2.29
C SER A 261 8.98 -7.27 -1.91
N LEU A 262 9.84 -7.35 -0.89
CA LEU A 262 10.36 -8.60 -0.34
C LEU A 262 9.72 -8.92 1.02
N ASP A 263 9.69 -7.93 1.90
CA ASP A 263 9.09 -8.03 3.22
C ASP A 263 8.28 -6.76 3.52
N PHE A 264 7.55 -6.81 4.63
CA PHE A 264 6.93 -5.63 5.17
C PHE A 264 6.73 -5.79 6.68
N SER A 265 6.63 -4.66 7.37
CA SER A 265 6.29 -4.61 8.78
C SER A 265 5.44 -3.37 9.05
N MET A 266 4.16 -3.59 9.30
CA MET A 266 3.15 -2.58 9.63
C MET A 266 2.86 -2.57 11.14
N ARG A 267 2.72 -1.38 11.71
CA ARG A 267 2.31 -1.13 13.09
C ARG A 267 1.13 -0.16 13.10
N ILE A 268 0.17 -0.41 13.99
CA ILE A 268 -1.02 0.41 14.17
C ILE A 268 -1.01 0.91 15.61
N PHE A 269 -1.17 2.22 15.79
CA PHE A 269 -1.01 2.90 17.08
C PHE A 269 -2.35 3.40 17.66
N THR A 270 -3.46 3.10 17.00
CA THR A 270 -4.82 3.46 17.44
C THR A 270 -5.72 2.24 17.52
N ASN A 271 -6.68 2.27 18.45
CA ASN A 271 -7.76 1.28 18.52
C ASN A 271 -8.96 1.64 17.64
N GLU A 272 -9.08 2.92 17.28
CA GLU A 272 -10.18 3.46 16.51
C GLU A 272 -9.62 4.01 15.20
N LEU A 273 -9.98 3.34 14.11
CA LEU A 273 -9.55 3.67 12.76
C LEU A 273 -10.81 3.87 11.92
N ASP A 274 -10.92 5.04 11.30
CA ASP A 274 -12.00 5.38 10.39
C ASP A 274 -11.39 5.93 9.10
N LEU A 275 -11.08 5.04 8.17
CA LEU A 275 -10.41 5.42 6.93
C LEU A 275 -11.29 6.19 5.95
N THR A 276 -12.56 6.44 6.29
CA THR A 276 -13.42 7.35 5.50
C THR A 276 -13.09 8.82 5.75
N LYS A 277 -12.34 9.10 6.83
CA LYS A 277 -11.76 10.41 7.13
C LYS A 277 -10.40 10.61 6.46
N TRP A 278 -9.99 11.87 6.36
CA TRP A 278 -8.70 12.20 5.78
C TRP A 278 -7.56 11.69 6.65
N HIS A 279 -6.58 11.09 6.01
CA HIS A 279 -5.31 10.72 6.62
C HIS A 279 -4.17 11.23 5.75
N LEU A 280 -3.15 11.80 6.39
CA LEU A 280 -1.93 12.19 5.72
C LEU A 280 -0.97 11.01 5.75
N ARG A 281 -0.49 10.60 4.58
CA ARG A 281 0.57 9.62 4.46
C ARG A 281 1.84 10.27 3.93
N GLU A 282 2.97 9.99 4.56
CA GLU A 282 4.30 10.42 4.12
C GLU A 282 5.17 9.20 3.82
N TRP A 283 5.96 9.27 2.74
CA TRP A 283 6.95 8.28 2.41
C TRP A 283 8.36 8.84 2.44
N LYS A 284 9.29 7.98 2.89
CA LYS A 284 10.73 8.21 2.84
C LYS A 284 11.47 6.96 2.43
N THR A 285 12.63 7.14 1.81
CA THR A 285 13.61 6.06 1.64
C THR A 285 14.72 6.21 2.68
N ILE A 286 15.21 5.10 3.21
CA ILE A 286 16.14 5.08 4.34
C ILE A 286 17.51 4.54 3.91
N SER A 287 17.53 3.45 3.13
CA SER A 287 18.78 2.84 2.70
C SER A 287 18.61 2.11 1.38
N GLY A 288 19.68 2.05 0.59
CA GLY A 288 19.72 1.32 -0.67
C GLY A 288 21.13 0.80 -0.94
N ALA A 289 21.25 -0.51 -1.14
CA ALA A 289 22.51 -1.19 -1.44
C ALA A 289 22.24 -2.61 -1.95
N VAL A 290 23.23 -3.22 -2.61
CA VAL A 290 23.24 -4.65 -2.99
C VAL A 290 21.95 -5.12 -3.69
N GLY A 291 21.40 -4.27 -4.57
CA GLY A 291 20.19 -4.58 -5.34
C GLY A 291 18.89 -4.54 -4.53
N ARG A 292 18.88 -3.85 -3.39
CA ARG A 292 17.72 -3.67 -2.51
C ARG A 292 17.58 -2.23 -2.01
N THR A 293 16.38 -1.88 -1.61
CA THR A 293 16.04 -0.63 -0.91
C THR A 293 15.21 -0.91 0.34
N TYR A 294 15.29 -0.01 1.31
CA TYR A 294 14.49 0.00 2.53
C TYR A 294 13.82 1.36 2.67
N SER A 295 12.50 1.35 2.80
CA SER A 295 11.66 2.56 2.81
C SER A 295 10.56 2.45 3.86
N GLU A 296 9.98 3.59 4.23
CA GLU A 296 8.91 3.69 5.22
C GLU A 296 7.75 4.54 4.68
N SER A 297 6.53 4.14 5.02
CA SER A 297 5.29 4.90 4.88
C SER A 297 4.71 5.14 6.28
N GLN A 298 4.42 6.40 6.61
CA GLN A 298 3.88 6.79 7.91
C GLN A 298 2.53 7.46 7.70
N LEU A 299 1.60 7.27 8.65
CA LEU A 299 0.22 7.70 8.53
C LEU A 299 -0.22 8.50 9.76
N TRP A 300 -0.82 9.66 9.53
CA TRP A 300 -1.41 10.53 10.55
C TRP A 300 -2.88 10.81 10.26
N ASP A 301 -3.68 10.98 11.30
CA ASP A 301 -5.05 11.47 11.18
C ASP A 301 -5.11 13.00 10.94
N GLU A 302 -6.31 13.56 10.77
CA GLU A 302 -6.52 15.01 10.55
C GLU A 302 -6.03 15.88 11.71
N ASN A 303 -5.91 15.30 12.92
CA ASN A 303 -5.43 16.00 14.10
C ASN A 303 -3.89 15.94 14.21
N GLY A 304 -3.20 15.28 13.27
CA GLY A 304 -1.76 15.12 13.26
C GLY A 304 -1.25 14.04 14.23
N VAL A 305 -2.12 13.13 14.69
CA VAL A 305 -1.72 11.98 15.51
C VAL A 305 -1.32 10.84 14.60
N MET A 306 -0.13 10.26 14.81
CA MET A 306 0.32 9.10 14.04
C MET A 306 -0.54 7.88 14.39
N VAL A 307 -1.17 7.28 13.39
CA VAL A 307 -2.06 6.12 13.56
C VAL A 307 -1.46 4.82 13.04
N ALA A 308 -0.52 4.88 12.09
CA ALA A 308 0.18 3.71 11.57
C ALA A 308 1.55 4.04 10.97
N SER A 309 2.39 3.01 10.85
CA SER A 309 3.61 3.03 10.02
C SER A 309 3.81 1.67 9.36
N MET A 310 4.34 1.65 8.14
CA MET A 310 4.77 0.45 7.43
C MET A 310 6.18 0.65 6.88
N THR A 311 7.05 -0.32 7.12
CA THR A 311 8.37 -0.41 6.48
C THR A 311 8.41 -1.58 5.51
N GLN A 312 9.27 -1.50 4.50
CA GLN A 312 9.43 -2.54 3.48
C GLN A 312 10.86 -2.57 2.95
N ALA A 313 11.46 -3.77 2.93
CA ALA A 313 12.59 -4.07 2.07
C ALA A 313 12.09 -4.51 0.69
N SER A 314 12.75 -4.02 -0.36
CA SER A 314 12.37 -4.28 -1.75
C SER A 314 13.58 -4.64 -2.59
N ILE A 315 13.38 -5.45 -3.63
CA ILE A 315 14.32 -5.56 -4.74
C ILE A 315 14.30 -4.23 -5.50
N MET A 316 15.48 -3.72 -5.83
CA MET A 316 15.68 -2.59 -6.72
C MET A 316 16.91 -2.88 -7.59
N ARG A 317 16.70 -3.17 -8.88
CA ARG A 317 17.78 -3.55 -9.80
C ARG A 317 17.80 -2.65 -11.04
N PRO A 318 18.98 -2.31 -11.57
CA PRO A 318 19.08 -1.63 -12.85
C PRO A 318 18.57 -2.52 -13.99
N LYS A 319 18.23 -1.91 -15.13
CA LYS A 319 18.00 -2.65 -16.38
C LYS A 319 19.23 -3.48 -16.73
N ALA A 320 19.01 -4.68 -17.29
CA ALA A 320 20.11 -5.49 -17.78
C ALA A 320 20.88 -4.71 -18.87
N VAL A 321 22.20 -4.64 -18.75
CA VAL A 321 23.05 -4.08 -19.81
C VAL A 321 23.09 -5.08 -20.97
N PRO A 322 22.76 -4.68 -22.21
CA PRO A 322 22.87 -5.57 -23.36
C PRO A 322 24.31 -6.08 -23.50
N LYS A 323 24.49 -7.39 -23.74
CA LYS A 323 25.80 -8.04 -23.87
C LYS A 323 26.72 -7.41 -24.94
N SER A 324 26.17 -6.65 -25.89
CA SER A 324 26.93 -5.94 -26.93
C SER A 324 27.64 -4.66 -26.45
N LYS A 325 27.42 -4.24 -25.20
CA LYS A 325 28.02 -3.05 -24.58
C LYS A 325 28.91 -3.39 -23.37
N LEU A 326 29.27 -4.67 -23.20
CA LEU A 326 30.20 -5.18 -22.19
C LEU A 326 31.53 -5.56 -22.85
#